data_AF-A0A7G8WMK3-F1
#
_entry.id   AF-A0A7G8WMK3-F1
#
_cell.length_a   1.000
_cell.length_b   1.000
_cell.length_c   1.000
_cell.angle_alpha   90.00
_cell.angle_beta   90.00
_cell.angle_gamma   90.00
#
_symmetry.space_group_name_H-M   'P 1'
#
loop_
_entity.id
_entity.type
_entity.pdbx_description
1 polymer ?
#
loop_
_entity_poly.entity_id
_entity_poly.type
_entity_poly.pdbx_seq_one_letter_code
_entity_poly.pdbx_strand_id
1 'polypeptide(L)'
;MNRWQQNQHIASVVGLIGGALGVVAGLLQATLGSHLPDWSGHKADPVALGLLTILLSAISVLSAAALRRDVTPGRRLAAAAGLLVPGSLCFSTGGALWYLPGLLLFTGGVYAVIAGDALRTREVVATMWWHLLVSVLGAFELLMAVSAGPTVTIAVGVLGGVALAVAPWPPAWRIRLVLLLIGTLPFAILTWWSVAAPVLAVLALAIGLPTLRPRDVRPAPPDAVPVAARG
;
A
#
# COMPACT_ATOMS: atom_id res chain seq x y z
N MET A 1 4.62 -10.06 -28.96
CA MET A 1 4.62 -9.62 -27.55
C MET A 1 4.81 -10.86 -26.68
N ASN A 2 5.83 -10.91 -25.82
CA ASN A 2 6.01 -12.08 -24.95
C ASN A 2 4.95 -12.08 -23.82
N ARG A 3 4.65 -13.25 -23.23
CA ARG A 3 3.59 -13.37 -22.18
C ARG A 3 3.82 -12.42 -21.00
N TRP A 4 5.08 -12.14 -20.67
CA TRP A 4 5.45 -11.23 -19.57
C TRP A 4 5.08 -9.78 -19.86
N GLN A 5 5.36 -9.28 -21.07
CA GLN A 5 4.96 -7.95 -21.53
C GLN A 5 3.44 -7.82 -21.61
N GLN A 6 2.75 -8.88 -22.07
CA GLN A 6 1.29 -8.89 -22.11
C GLN A 6 0.68 -8.78 -20.70
N ASN A 7 1.15 -9.58 -19.75
CA ASN A 7 0.66 -9.52 -18.36
C ASN A 7 0.92 -8.16 -17.71
N GLN A 8 2.10 -7.57 -17.96
CA GLN A 8 2.43 -6.23 -17.46
C GLN A 8 1.54 -5.15 -18.09
N HIS A 9 1.25 -5.25 -19.39
CA HIS A 9 0.33 -4.35 -20.06
C HIS A 9 -1.08 -4.45 -19.47
N ILE A 10 -1.60 -5.67 -19.31
CA ILE A 10 -2.90 -5.94 -18.67
C ILE A 10 -2.93 -5.34 -17.25
N ALA A 11 -1.91 -5.61 -16.43
CA ALA A 11 -1.80 -5.06 -15.08
C ALA A 11 -1.89 -3.53 -15.07
N SER A 12 -1.17 -2.87 -15.99
CA SER A 12 -1.18 -1.41 -16.09
C SER A 12 -2.54 -0.85 -16.53
N VAL A 13 -3.19 -1.45 -17.54
CA VAL A 13 -4.46 -0.98 -18.08
C VAL A 13 -5.57 -1.19 -17.05
N VAL A 14 -5.68 -2.41 -16.52
CA VAL A 14 -6.69 -2.77 -15.53
C VAL A 14 -6.51 -1.94 -14.26
N GLY A 15 -5.27 -1.77 -13.79
CA GLY A 15 -4.97 -0.94 -12.62
C GLY A 15 -5.33 0.53 -12.80
N LEU A 16 -5.10 1.10 -14.00
CA LEU A 16 -5.49 2.48 -14.30
C LEU A 16 -7.00 2.66 -14.36
N ILE A 17 -7.72 1.72 -15.00
CA ILE A 17 -9.18 1.76 -15.07
C ILE A 17 -9.76 1.60 -13.65
N GLY A 18 -9.28 0.62 -12.89
CA GLY A 18 -9.70 0.40 -11.50
C GLY A 18 -9.44 1.61 -10.62
N GLY A 19 -8.26 2.24 -10.73
CA GLY A 19 -7.92 3.44 -9.99
C GLY A 19 -8.76 4.65 -10.41
N ALA A 20 -9.02 4.85 -11.71
CA ALA A 20 -9.86 5.94 -12.19
C ALA A 20 -11.32 5.80 -11.72
N LEU A 21 -11.89 4.60 -11.84
CA LEU A 21 -13.22 4.30 -11.30
C LEU A 21 -13.25 4.47 -9.78
N GLY A 22 -12.15 4.14 -9.11
CA GLY A 22 -12.01 4.36 -7.69
C GLY A 22 -12.06 5.84 -7.28
N VAL A 23 -11.38 6.72 -8.02
CA VAL A 23 -11.49 8.18 -7.81
C VAL A 23 -12.94 8.64 -7.97
N VAL A 24 -13.64 8.17 -9.02
CA VAL A 24 -15.05 8.50 -9.23
C VAL A 24 -15.93 8.03 -8.08
N ALA A 25 -15.77 6.78 -7.63
CA ALA A 25 -16.53 6.24 -6.51
C ALA A 25 -16.22 6.98 -5.19
N GLY A 26 -14.96 7.37 -4.95
CA GLY A 26 -14.58 8.21 -3.81
C GLY A 26 -15.21 9.61 -3.87
N LEU A 27 -15.25 10.25 -5.03
CA LEU A 27 -15.93 11.54 -5.23
C LEU A 27 -17.43 11.43 -5.00
N LEU A 28 -18.08 10.41 -5.57
CA LEU A 28 -19.51 10.15 -5.36
C LEU A 28 -19.80 9.92 -3.88
N GLN A 29 -18.95 9.19 -3.18
CA GLN A 29 -19.11 8.97 -1.75
C GLN A 29 -18.91 10.26 -0.92
N ALA A 30 -17.91 11.08 -1.26
CA ALA A 30 -17.65 12.32 -0.55
C ALA A 30 -18.71 13.40 -0.77
N THR A 31 -19.40 13.39 -1.93
CA THR A 31 -20.36 14.43 -2.32
C THR A 31 -21.81 14.02 -2.13
N LEU A 32 -22.14 12.76 -2.42
CA LEU A 32 -23.50 12.22 -2.40
C LEU A 32 -23.70 11.17 -1.30
N GLY A 33 -22.70 10.94 -0.44
CA GLY A 33 -22.72 9.89 0.58
C GLY A 33 -23.90 9.94 1.55
N SER A 34 -24.40 11.13 1.89
CA SER A 34 -25.60 11.32 2.72
C SER A 34 -26.91 10.96 2.03
N HIS A 35 -26.90 10.84 0.70
CA HIS A 35 -28.06 10.50 -0.13
C HIS A 35 -27.94 9.10 -0.75
N LEU A 36 -26.78 8.45 -0.60
CA LEU A 36 -26.56 7.10 -1.09
C LEU A 36 -27.30 6.11 -0.18
N PRO A 37 -28.04 5.15 -0.75
CA PRO A 37 -28.76 4.19 0.07
C PRO A 37 -27.80 3.27 0.85
N ASP A 38 -28.32 2.66 1.91
CA ASP A 38 -27.55 1.87 2.88
C ASP A 38 -26.78 0.68 2.28
N TRP A 39 -27.17 0.19 1.09
CA TRP A 39 -26.43 -0.84 0.34
C TRP A 39 -25.00 -0.40 -0.02
N SER A 40 -24.73 0.91 -0.01
CA SER A 40 -23.38 1.46 -0.20
C SER A 40 -22.49 1.37 1.06
N GLY A 41 -23.03 0.81 2.17
CA GLY A 41 -22.35 0.60 3.45
C GLY A 41 -22.77 1.62 4.53
N HIS A 42 -22.83 1.19 5.79
CA HIS A 42 -22.98 2.09 6.94
C HIS A 42 -21.69 2.90 7.13
N LYS A 43 -21.73 4.18 6.73
CA LYS A 43 -20.55 5.07 6.77
C LYS A 43 -20.68 5.99 7.98
N ALA A 44 -19.79 5.84 8.95
CA ALA A 44 -19.73 6.75 10.09
C ALA A 44 -19.44 8.20 9.66
N ASP A 45 -18.60 8.38 8.63
CA ASP A 45 -18.36 9.67 7.97
C ASP A 45 -18.14 9.43 6.46
N PRO A 46 -19.16 9.69 5.60
CA PRO A 46 -19.04 9.46 4.16
C PRO A 46 -18.02 10.38 3.48
N VAL A 47 -17.80 11.59 4.01
CA VAL A 47 -16.87 12.57 3.42
C VAL A 47 -15.44 12.12 3.66
N ALA A 48 -15.09 11.84 4.91
CA ALA A 48 -13.73 11.42 5.27
C ALA A 48 -13.35 10.11 4.57
N LEU A 49 -14.28 9.16 4.50
CA LEU A 49 -14.07 7.89 3.82
C LEU A 49 -13.95 8.08 2.31
N GLY A 50 -14.76 8.95 1.70
CA GLY A 50 -14.65 9.27 0.27
C GLY A 50 -13.31 9.93 -0.10
N LEU A 51 -12.79 10.84 0.74
CA LEU A 51 -11.47 11.44 0.55
C LEU A 51 -10.33 10.43 0.67
N LEU A 52 -10.39 9.53 1.66
CA LEU A 52 -9.42 8.44 1.78
C LEU A 52 -9.44 7.54 0.54
N THR A 53 -10.63 7.22 0.05
CA THR A 53 -10.83 6.42 -1.16
C THR A 53 -10.21 7.08 -2.39
N ILE A 54 -10.34 8.40 -2.55
CA ILE A 54 -9.66 9.16 -3.62
C ILE A 54 -8.14 9.04 -3.49
N LEU A 55 -7.60 9.21 -2.27
CA LEU A 55 -6.17 9.10 -2.01
C LEU A 55 -5.62 7.72 -2.37
N LEU A 56 -6.27 6.65 -1.89
CA LEU A 56 -5.88 5.27 -2.17
C LEU A 56 -5.99 4.93 -3.67
N SER A 57 -6.98 5.51 -4.36
CA SER A 57 -7.14 5.38 -5.80
C SER A 57 -6.04 6.10 -6.58
N ALA A 58 -5.61 7.28 -6.13
CA ALA A 58 -4.48 7.99 -6.72
C ALA A 58 -3.17 7.19 -6.59
N ILE A 59 -2.93 6.57 -5.41
CA ILE A 59 -1.79 5.65 -5.22
C ILE A 59 -1.87 4.48 -6.21
N SER A 60 -3.07 3.93 -6.42
CA SER A 60 -3.29 2.85 -7.38
C SER A 60 -2.99 3.28 -8.82
N VAL A 61 -3.44 4.46 -9.22
CA VAL A 61 -3.16 5.05 -10.55
C VAL A 61 -1.65 5.24 -10.76
N LEU A 62 -0.96 5.82 -9.77
CA LEU A 62 0.50 6.02 -9.84
C LEU A 62 1.24 4.68 -9.92
N SER A 63 0.80 3.68 -9.17
CA SER A 63 1.36 2.32 -9.18
C SER A 63 1.16 1.64 -10.54
N ALA A 64 -0.04 1.74 -11.12
CA ALA A 64 -0.35 1.20 -12.44
C ALA A 64 0.43 1.93 -13.55
N ALA A 65 0.58 3.25 -13.44
CA ALA A 65 1.38 4.04 -14.38
C ALA A 65 2.86 3.65 -14.34
N ALA A 66 3.41 3.35 -13.16
CA ALA A 66 4.79 2.88 -13.01
C ALA A 66 5.05 1.55 -13.74
N LEU A 67 4.03 0.68 -13.87
CA LEU A 67 4.11 -0.57 -14.62
C LEU A 67 4.17 -0.40 -16.15
N ARG A 68 4.00 0.81 -16.68
CA ARG A 68 4.15 1.06 -18.13
C ARG A 68 5.59 1.07 -18.61
N ARG A 69 6.56 1.14 -17.69
CA ARG A 69 8.01 1.12 -17.98
C ARG A 69 8.60 -0.24 -17.62
N ASP A 70 9.80 -0.53 -18.12
CA ASP A 70 10.56 -1.68 -17.61
C ASP A 70 10.89 -1.47 -16.13
N VAL A 71 10.35 -2.35 -15.29
CA VAL A 71 10.40 -2.25 -13.84
C VAL A 71 11.27 -3.36 -13.27
N THR A 72 12.10 -2.99 -12.29
CA THR A 72 12.83 -3.98 -11.49
C THR A 72 11.84 -4.81 -10.66
N PRO A 73 12.20 -6.05 -10.27
CA PRO A 73 11.33 -6.92 -9.45
C PRO A 73 10.80 -6.24 -8.18
N GLY A 74 11.64 -5.47 -7.47
CA GLY A 74 11.22 -4.72 -6.28
C GLY A 74 10.21 -3.61 -6.59
N ARG A 75 10.39 -2.84 -7.67
CA ARG A 75 9.43 -1.81 -8.09
C ARG A 75 8.11 -2.42 -8.55
N ARG A 76 8.15 -3.58 -9.20
CA ARG A 76 6.96 -4.33 -9.59
C ARG A 76 6.18 -4.81 -8.39
N LEU A 77 6.86 -5.34 -7.37
CA LEU A 77 6.21 -5.77 -6.12
C LEU A 77 5.61 -4.58 -5.36
N ALA A 78 6.31 -3.44 -5.31
CA ALA A 78 5.77 -2.21 -4.74
C ALA A 78 4.53 -1.72 -5.50
N ALA A 79 4.55 -1.75 -6.84
CA ALA A 79 3.39 -1.41 -7.65
C ALA A 79 2.23 -2.40 -7.44
N ALA A 80 2.51 -3.70 -7.35
CA ALA A 80 1.49 -4.70 -7.04
C ALA A 80 0.86 -4.46 -5.66
N ALA A 81 1.67 -4.15 -4.64
CA ALA A 81 1.17 -3.77 -3.33
C ALA A 81 0.31 -2.50 -3.39
N GLY A 82 0.75 -1.50 -4.16
CA GLY A 82 -0.01 -0.27 -4.42
C GLY A 82 -1.33 -0.46 -5.19
N LEU A 83 -1.61 -1.65 -5.73
CA LEU A 83 -2.90 -2.03 -6.29
C LEU A 83 -3.70 -2.92 -5.33
N LEU A 84 -3.06 -3.95 -4.78
CA LEU A 84 -3.69 -4.94 -3.90
C LEU A 84 -4.15 -4.33 -2.58
N VAL A 85 -3.36 -3.45 -1.96
CA VAL A 85 -3.68 -2.86 -0.66
C VAL A 85 -4.89 -1.92 -0.78
N PRO A 86 -4.89 -0.89 -1.65
CA PRO A 86 -6.10 -0.09 -1.91
C PRO A 86 -7.31 -0.93 -2.31
N GLY A 87 -7.12 -1.90 -3.21
CA GLY A 87 -8.18 -2.80 -3.66
C GLY A 87 -8.84 -3.54 -2.50
N SER A 88 -8.03 -4.14 -1.62
CA SER A 88 -8.51 -4.93 -0.48
C SER A 88 -9.18 -4.05 0.60
N LEU A 89 -8.54 -2.92 0.96
CA LEU A 89 -9.05 -2.03 2.00
C LEU A 89 -10.40 -1.44 1.57
N CYS A 90 -10.46 -0.86 0.38
CA CYS A 90 -11.69 -0.25 -0.10
C CYS A 90 -12.76 -1.29 -0.45
N PHE A 91 -12.41 -2.54 -0.80
CA PHE A 91 -13.40 -3.62 -0.94
C PHE A 91 -14.06 -3.95 0.41
N SER A 92 -13.32 -3.86 1.51
CA SER A 92 -13.86 -4.08 2.86
C SER A 92 -14.64 -2.88 3.42
N THR A 93 -14.42 -1.66 2.91
CA THR A 93 -14.99 -0.42 3.51
C THR A 93 -15.95 0.36 2.62
N GLY A 94 -15.85 0.26 1.29
CA GLY A 94 -16.59 1.08 0.33
C GLY A 94 -17.96 0.53 -0.12
N GLY A 95 -18.35 -0.66 0.35
CA GLY A 95 -19.60 -1.31 -0.06
C GLY A 95 -19.65 -1.60 -1.57
N ALA A 96 -20.87 -1.70 -2.14
CA ALA A 96 -21.02 -2.17 -3.53
C ALA A 96 -20.51 -1.21 -4.62
N LEU A 97 -20.34 0.09 -4.30
CA LEU A 97 -19.67 1.05 -5.19
C LEU A 97 -18.23 0.63 -5.51
N TRP A 98 -17.64 -0.19 -4.65
CA TRP A 98 -16.26 -0.61 -4.77
C TRP A 98 -16.05 -2.00 -5.37
N TYR A 99 -17.12 -2.75 -5.69
CA TYR A 99 -16.95 -4.09 -6.23
C TYR A 99 -16.19 -4.08 -7.56
N LEU A 100 -16.56 -3.21 -8.48
CA LEU A 100 -15.88 -3.12 -9.77
C LEU A 100 -14.47 -2.52 -9.66
N PRO A 101 -14.24 -1.34 -9.04
CA PRO A 101 -12.90 -0.79 -8.84
C PRO A 101 -11.98 -1.76 -8.08
N GLY A 102 -12.46 -2.33 -6.97
CA GLY A 102 -11.71 -3.26 -6.14
C GLY A 102 -11.30 -4.53 -6.88
N LEU A 103 -12.22 -5.14 -7.65
CA LEU A 103 -11.91 -6.31 -8.46
C LEU A 103 -10.85 -6.01 -9.54
N LEU A 104 -10.95 -4.86 -10.21
CA LEU A 104 -9.96 -4.42 -11.19
C LEU A 104 -8.58 -4.19 -10.54
N LEU A 105 -8.53 -3.50 -9.41
CA LEU A 105 -7.27 -3.28 -8.70
C LEU A 105 -6.64 -4.60 -8.21
N PHE A 106 -7.47 -5.51 -7.69
CA PHE A 106 -7.00 -6.81 -7.24
C PHE A 106 -6.43 -7.64 -8.40
N THR A 107 -7.19 -7.75 -9.49
CA THR A 107 -6.75 -8.46 -10.70
C THR A 107 -5.50 -7.83 -11.31
N GLY A 108 -5.43 -6.50 -11.41
CA GLY A 108 -4.25 -5.78 -11.87
C GLY A 108 -3.01 -6.05 -11.01
N GLY A 109 -3.18 -6.09 -9.69
CA GLY A 109 -2.13 -6.48 -8.74
C GLY A 109 -1.64 -7.91 -8.94
N VAL A 110 -2.56 -8.88 -9.12
CA VAL A 110 -2.21 -10.27 -9.42
C VAL A 110 -1.46 -10.38 -10.75
N TYR A 111 -1.94 -9.70 -11.80
CA TYR A 111 -1.26 -9.64 -13.10
C TYR A 111 0.15 -9.03 -12.99
N ALA A 112 0.33 -8.02 -12.14
CA ALA A 112 1.64 -7.44 -11.87
C ALA A 112 2.60 -8.43 -11.21
N VAL A 113 2.13 -9.28 -10.29
CA VAL A 113 2.95 -10.32 -9.64
C VAL A 113 3.33 -11.42 -10.64
N ILE A 114 2.36 -11.96 -11.38
CA ILE A 114 2.60 -13.06 -12.34
C ILE A 114 3.32 -12.61 -13.62
N ALA A 115 3.44 -11.29 -13.87
CA ALA A 115 4.29 -10.77 -14.94
C ALA A 115 5.79 -10.91 -14.61
N GLY A 116 6.15 -11.27 -13.37
CA GLY A 116 7.52 -11.50 -12.93
C GLY A 116 7.94 -12.95 -12.85
N ASP A 117 9.26 -13.15 -12.90
CA ASP A 117 9.89 -14.40 -12.54
C ASP A 117 9.50 -14.77 -11.10
N ALA A 118 8.83 -15.92 -10.94
CA ALA A 118 8.29 -16.37 -9.66
C ALA A 118 9.37 -16.58 -8.60
N LEU A 119 10.56 -17.06 -9.01
CA LEU A 119 11.67 -17.31 -8.09
C LEU A 119 12.22 -15.99 -7.54
N ARG A 120 12.54 -15.06 -8.44
CA ARG A 120 13.00 -13.71 -8.06
C ARG A 120 11.94 -12.96 -7.27
N THR A 121 10.67 -13.09 -7.62
CA THR A 121 9.57 -12.47 -6.88
C THR A 121 9.50 -13.03 -5.46
N ARG A 122 9.61 -14.35 -5.28
CA ARG A 122 9.61 -14.98 -3.96
C ARG A 122 10.80 -14.53 -3.10
N GLU A 123 11.99 -14.44 -3.68
CA GLU A 123 13.18 -13.93 -2.99
C GLU A 123 13.01 -12.47 -2.55
N VAL A 124 12.47 -11.62 -3.43
CA VAL A 124 12.20 -10.22 -3.14
C VAL A 124 11.11 -10.11 -2.07
N VAL A 125 10.03 -10.89 -2.15
CA VAL A 125 8.98 -10.92 -1.11
C VAL A 125 9.57 -11.36 0.23
N ALA A 126 10.37 -12.43 0.27
CA ALA A 126 11.00 -12.89 1.50
C ALA A 126 11.92 -11.81 2.12
N THR A 127 12.65 -11.08 1.28
CA THR A 127 13.55 -9.99 1.71
C THR A 127 12.76 -8.75 2.16
N MET A 128 11.63 -8.48 1.53
CA MET A 128 10.81 -7.28 1.75
C MET A 128 9.61 -7.52 2.68
N TRP A 129 9.40 -8.74 3.18
CA TRP A 129 8.21 -9.16 3.92
C TRP A 129 7.86 -8.17 5.04
N TRP A 130 8.84 -7.84 5.88
CA TRP A 130 8.66 -6.89 6.98
C TRP A 130 8.32 -5.49 6.50
N HIS A 131 8.88 -5.05 5.37
CA HIS A 131 8.57 -3.73 4.80
C HIS A 131 7.11 -3.68 4.34
N LEU A 132 6.65 -4.74 3.67
CA LEU A 132 5.26 -4.85 3.22
C LEU A 132 4.29 -4.87 4.41
N LEU A 133 4.60 -5.64 5.46
CA LEU A 133 3.75 -5.71 6.66
C LEU A 133 3.63 -4.35 7.37
N VAL A 134 4.74 -3.62 7.55
CA VAL A 134 4.68 -2.25 8.12
C VAL A 134 3.85 -1.34 7.23
N SER A 135 4.00 -1.43 5.91
CA SER A 135 3.20 -0.63 4.97
C SER A 135 1.70 -0.93 5.07
N VAL A 136 1.35 -2.21 5.20
CA VAL A 136 -0.04 -2.65 5.39
C VAL A 136 -0.59 -2.16 6.74
N LEU A 137 0.19 -2.21 7.82
CA LEU A 137 -0.21 -1.66 9.12
C LEU A 137 -0.48 -0.16 9.06
N GLY A 138 0.38 0.61 8.37
CA GLY A 138 0.12 2.02 8.11
C GLY A 138 -1.20 2.26 7.37
N ALA A 139 -1.53 1.41 6.40
CA ALA A 139 -2.79 1.51 5.68
C ALA A 139 -4.02 1.14 6.55
N PHE A 140 -3.89 0.20 7.49
CA PHE A 140 -4.91 -0.07 8.50
C PHE A 140 -5.09 1.10 9.47
N GLU A 141 -4.00 1.76 9.86
CA GLU A 141 -4.07 2.95 10.69
C GLU A 141 -4.85 4.07 10.01
N LEU A 142 -4.67 4.27 8.69
CA LEU A 142 -5.49 5.21 7.92
C LEU A 142 -6.98 4.90 7.99
N LEU A 143 -7.36 3.62 7.91
CA LEU A 143 -8.76 3.21 8.04
C LEU A 143 -9.32 3.53 9.44
N MET A 144 -8.57 3.23 10.48
CA MET A 144 -8.97 3.55 11.85
C MET A 144 -9.07 5.06 12.08
N ALA A 145 -8.11 5.82 11.55
CA ALA A 145 -8.04 7.27 11.69
C ALA A 145 -9.26 7.97 11.13
N VAL A 146 -9.69 7.58 9.92
CA VAL A 146 -10.89 8.13 9.26
C VAL A 146 -12.17 7.87 10.05
N SER A 147 -12.16 6.88 10.95
CA SER A 147 -13.28 6.51 11.80
C SER A 147 -13.22 7.14 13.20
N ALA A 148 -12.19 7.93 13.51
CA ALA A 148 -11.87 8.31 14.89
C ALA A 148 -12.81 9.38 15.50
N GLY A 149 -13.60 10.09 14.69
CA GLY A 149 -14.55 11.12 15.12
C GLY A 149 -13.98 12.55 15.06
N PRO A 150 -13.15 13.00 16.02
CA PRO A 150 -12.61 14.36 16.01
C PRO A 150 -11.66 14.62 14.84
N THR A 151 -11.79 15.78 14.18
CA THR A 151 -10.97 16.18 13.02
C THR A 151 -9.47 16.15 13.30
N VAL A 152 -9.05 16.56 14.50
CA VAL A 152 -7.63 16.54 14.90
C VAL A 152 -7.11 15.11 14.95
N THR A 153 -7.89 14.18 15.51
CA THR A 153 -7.53 12.77 15.60
C THR A 153 -7.48 12.11 14.22
N ILE A 154 -8.42 12.45 13.33
CA ILE A 154 -8.39 12.03 11.93
C ILE A 154 -7.11 12.53 11.25
N ALA A 155 -6.79 13.83 11.36
CA ALA A 155 -5.61 14.40 10.74
C ALA A 155 -4.31 13.76 11.24
N VAL A 156 -4.17 13.60 12.55
CA VAL A 156 -2.98 12.97 13.16
C VAL A 156 -2.87 11.50 12.72
N GLY A 157 -3.96 10.74 12.72
CA GLY A 157 -3.94 9.34 12.30
C GLY A 157 -3.73 9.17 10.79
N VAL A 158 -4.21 10.10 9.95
CA VAL A 158 -3.93 10.09 8.52
C VAL A 158 -2.45 10.36 8.26
N LEU A 159 -1.89 11.39 8.88
CA LEU A 159 -0.46 11.69 8.76
C LEU A 159 0.41 10.57 9.34
N GLY A 160 0.00 10.01 10.49
CA GLY A 160 0.64 8.89 11.16
C GLY A 160 0.64 7.62 10.30
N GLY A 161 -0.52 7.21 9.80
CA GLY A 161 -0.67 6.06 8.91
C GLY A 161 0.10 6.21 7.59
N VAL A 162 0.17 7.41 6.99
CA VAL A 162 1.03 7.66 5.81
C VAL A 162 2.51 7.56 6.19
N ALA A 163 2.92 8.19 7.29
CA ALA A 163 4.30 8.13 7.77
C ALA A 163 4.73 6.68 8.05
N LEU A 164 3.86 5.90 8.70
CA LEU A 164 4.05 4.49 8.98
C LEU A 164 4.11 3.67 7.69
N ALA A 165 3.21 3.94 6.73
CA ALA A 165 3.19 3.23 5.47
C ALA A 165 4.49 3.40 4.66
N VAL A 166 5.09 4.59 4.75
CA VAL A 166 6.33 4.96 4.06
C VAL A 166 7.58 4.65 4.91
N ALA A 167 7.44 4.41 6.22
CA ALA A 167 8.54 4.22 7.15
C ALA A 167 9.63 3.20 6.75
N PRO A 168 9.32 2.04 6.12
CA PRO A 168 10.37 1.05 5.83
C PRO A 168 11.19 1.35 4.57
N TRP A 169 10.79 2.34 3.77
CA TRP A 169 11.36 2.58 2.43
C TRP A 169 12.58 3.51 2.36
N PRO A 170 12.77 4.50 3.25
CA PRO A 170 13.95 5.36 3.27
C PRO A 170 15.26 4.57 3.40
N PRO A 171 16.38 5.08 2.87
CA PRO A 171 17.67 4.39 2.94
C PRO A 171 18.27 4.39 4.36
N ALA A 172 18.07 5.46 5.13
CA ALA A 172 18.70 5.63 6.44
C ALA A 172 17.83 5.08 7.59
N TRP A 173 18.39 4.22 8.44
CA TRP A 173 17.69 3.61 9.57
C TRP A 173 17.11 4.64 10.55
N ARG A 174 17.78 5.78 10.76
CA ARG A 174 17.30 6.86 11.63
C ARG A 174 15.98 7.45 11.12
N ILE A 175 15.87 7.65 9.80
CA ILE A 175 14.64 8.15 9.18
C ILE A 175 13.51 7.12 9.36
N ARG A 176 13.81 5.83 9.16
CA ARG A 176 12.84 4.75 9.38
C ARG A 176 12.32 4.73 10.82
N LEU A 177 13.23 4.84 11.80
CA LEU A 177 12.87 4.88 13.22
C LEU A 177 11.99 6.08 13.56
N VAL A 178 12.36 7.27 13.07
CA VAL A 178 11.57 8.49 13.29
C VAL A 178 10.18 8.36 12.68
N LEU A 179 10.07 7.86 11.45
CA LEU A 179 8.77 7.63 10.80
C LEU A 179 7.94 6.55 11.50
N LEU A 180 8.55 5.50 12.04
CA LEU A 180 7.84 4.49 12.83
C LEU A 180 7.26 5.09 14.13
N LEU A 181 8.07 5.89 14.85
CA LEU A 181 7.66 6.49 16.13
C LEU A 181 6.60 7.57 15.92
N ILE A 182 6.83 8.50 14.97
CA ILE A 182 5.86 9.54 14.62
C ILE A 182 4.61 8.93 13.99
N GLY A 183 4.78 7.85 13.23
CA GLY A 183 3.68 7.14 12.60
C GLY A 183 2.72 6.53 13.61
N THR A 184 3.22 5.93 14.69
CA THR A 184 2.42 5.08 15.59
C THR A 184 2.01 5.75 16.89
N LEU A 185 2.91 6.49 17.54
CA LEU A 185 2.69 6.96 18.92
C LEU A 185 1.64 8.06 19.05
N PRO A 186 1.63 9.13 18.23
CA PRO A 186 0.67 10.22 18.39
C PRO A 186 -0.77 9.75 18.26
N PHE A 187 -1.06 8.91 17.26
CA PHE A 187 -2.42 8.38 17.05
C PHE A 187 -2.85 7.46 18.19
N ALA A 188 -1.97 6.55 18.64
CA ALA A 188 -2.26 5.65 19.76
C ALA A 188 -2.50 6.40 21.08
N ILE A 189 -1.75 7.48 21.34
CA ILE A 189 -1.97 8.34 22.51
C ILE A 189 -3.31 9.07 22.41
N LEU A 190 -3.61 9.64 21.24
CA LEU A 190 -4.86 10.37 21.03
C LEU A 190 -6.09 9.47 21.00
N THR A 191 -5.93 8.16 20.83
CA THR A 191 -7.03 7.18 20.77
C THR A 191 -6.87 6.10 21.84
N TRP A 192 -6.24 6.44 22.97
CA TRP A 192 -5.92 5.51 24.06
C TRP A 192 -7.13 4.79 24.67
N TRP A 193 -8.33 5.33 24.49
CA TRP A 193 -9.59 4.69 24.89
C TRP A 193 -9.98 3.49 24.01
N SER A 194 -9.37 3.34 22.83
CA SER A 194 -9.54 2.20 21.94
C SER A 194 -8.39 1.22 22.12
N VAL A 195 -8.69 -0.06 22.36
CA VAL A 195 -7.65 -1.11 22.45
C VAL A 195 -6.93 -1.31 21.11
N ALA A 196 -7.62 -1.06 19.99
CA ALA A 196 -7.08 -1.33 18.65
C ALA A 196 -5.85 -0.47 18.32
N ALA A 197 -5.84 0.81 18.68
CA ALA A 197 -4.77 1.72 18.31
C ALA A 197 -3.44 1.45 19.06
N PRO A 198 -3.41 1.26 20.39
CA PRO A 198 -2.22 0.82 21.11
C PRO A 198 -1.70 -0.54 20.62
N VAL A 199 -2.61 -1.50 20.34
CA VAL A 199 -2.21 -2.81 19.80
C VAL A 199 -1.56 -2.66 18.44
N LEU A 200 -2.15 -1.86 17.53
CA LEU A 200 -1.56 -1.61 16.22
C LEU A 200 -0.20 -0.90 16.34
N ALA A 201 -0.05 0.07 17.24
CA ALA A 201 1.23 0.72 17.50
C ALA A 201 2.31 -0.26 17.98
N VAL A 202 1.98 -1.13 18.94
CA VAL A 202 2.89 -2.18 19.43
C VAL A 202 3.27 -3.14 18.30
N LEU A 203 2.30 -3.60 17.52
CA LEU A 203 2.55 -4.47 16.37
C LEU A 203 3.44 -3.79 15.33
N ALA A 204 3.16 -2.54 14.99
CA ALA A 204 3.93 -1.76 14.02
C ALA A 204 5.37 -1.54 14.48
N LEU A 205 5.60 -1.29 15.77
CA LEU A 205 6.96 -1.20 16.32
C LEU A 205 7.65 -2.56 16.30
N ALA A 206 7.00 -3.63 16.77
CA ALA A 206 7.57 -4.98 16.80
C ALA A 206 7.94 -5.50 15.40
N ILE A 207 7.04 -5.30 14.43
CA ILE A 207 7.21 -5.69 13.02
C ILE A 207 8.15 -4.73 12.28
N GLY A 208 8.24 -3.47 12.71
CA GLY A 208 9.12 -2.45 12.16
C GLY A 208 10.59 -2.61 12.57
N LEU A 209 10.90 -3.17 13.74
CA LEU A 209 12.26 -3.39 14.22
C LEU A 209 13.16 -4.15 13.21
N PRO A 210 12.74 -5.27 12.60
CA PRO A 210 13.48 -5.93 11.52
C PRO A 210 13.84 -5.02 10.33
N THR A 211 13.02 -4.01 10.02
CA THR A 211 13.26 -3.08 8.91
C THR A 211 14.37 -2.07 9.20
N LEU A 212 14.78 -1.92 10.47
CA LEU A 212 15.86 -1.00 10.87
C LEU A 212 17.26 -1.60 10.65
N ARG A 213 17.36 -2.92 10.46
CA ARG A 213 18.65 -3.58 10.25
C ARG A 213 19.29 -3.10 8.94
N PRO A 214 20.60 -2.79 8.93
CA PRO A 214 21.33 -2.52 7.70
C PRO A 214 21.14 -3.68 6.73
N ARG A 215 20.93 -3.39 5.43
CA ARG A 215 20.95 -4.43 4.41
C ARG A 215 22.39 -4.89 4.27
N ASP A 216 22.70 -6.10 4.74
CA ASP A 216 23.97 -6.74 4.42
C ASP A 216 23.99 -6.95 2.91
N VAL A 217 24.74 -6.10 2.21
CA VAL A 217 25.10 -6.35 0.81
C VAL A 217 25.99 -7.58 0.85
N ARG A 218 25.44 -8.76 0.50
CA ARG A 218 26.29 -9.94 0.29
C ARG A 218 27.38 -9.53 -0.71
N PRO A 219 28.67 -9.67 -0.38
CA PRO A 219 29.71 -9.47 -1.37
C PRO A 219 29.45 -10.41 -2.55
N ALA A 220 29.66 -9.90 -3.77
CA ALA A 220 29.59 -10.73 -4.96
C ALA A 220 30.53 -11.94 -4.76
N PRO A 221 30.11 -13.16 -5.13
CA PRO A 221 30.98 -14.32 -5.03
C PRO A 221 32.29 -14.04 -5.77
N PRO A 222 33.46 -14.42 -5.20
CA PRO A 222 34.77 -14.07 -5.72
C PRO A 222 35.10 -14.61 -7.13
N ASP A 223 34.19 -15.39 -7.73
CA ASP A 223 34.43 -16.07 -9.01
C ASP A 223 33.79 -15.38 -10.23
N ALA A 224 33.28 -14.16 -10.08
CA ALA A 224 32.89 -13.32 -11.22
C ALA A 224 34.13 -12.71 -11.91
N VAL A 225 35.08 -13.56 -12.32
CA VAL A 225 36.11 -13.18 -13.28
C VAL A 225 35.42 -13.04 -14.63
N PRO A 226 35.46 -11.87 -15.30
CA PRO A 226 34.96 -11.77 -16.66
C PRO A 226 35.74 -12.75 -17.54
N VAL A 227 35.03 -13.67 -18.19
CA VAL A 227 35.54 -14.65 -19.19
C VAL A 227 36.07 -13.96 -20.46
N ALA A 228 36.37 -12.67 -20.42
CA ALA A 228 36.87 -11.88 -21.55
C ALA A 228 38.39 -11.96 -21.74
N ALA A 229 39.08 -12.94 -21.14
CA ALA A 229 40.53 -13.06 -21.24
C ALA A 229 41.01 -14.52 -21.31
N ARG A 230 40.37 -15.38 -22.13
CA ARG A 230 40.98 -16.63 -22.63
C ARG A 230 40.41 -16.97 -24.00
N GLY A 231 41.25 -16.90 -25.03
CA GLY A 231 40.99 -17.43 -26.37
C GLY A 231 40.88 -16.36 -27.43
#